data_AF-A0A926ZJ35-F1
#
_entry.id   AF-A0A926ZJ35-F1
#
_cell.length_a   1.000
_cell.length_b   1.000
_cell.length_c   1.000
_cell.angle_alpha   90.00
_cell.angle_beta   90.00
_cell.angle_gamma   90.00
#
_symmetry.space_group_name_H-M   'P 1'
#
loop_
_entity.id
_entity.type
_entity.pdbx_description
1 polymer ?
#
loop_
_entity_poly.entity_id
_entity_poly.type
_entity_poly.pdbx_seq_one_letter_code
_entity_poly.pdbx_strand_id
1 'polypeptide(L)'
;MRHRNYVPKKFYCGRSSGHNIYNFEVEGFHTYFVSDLGVLVHNTCDRDINRIGGGSPDNLKLKPAEQKLNPPGISVLKGGSPAEAAQQMKKAFPNAAGLHEAAKVVGSTNEALIRSAGFDIMPAPTKKFPNHHRITHPNGGKGFNDENLSRLSDVFTDTRLED
;
A
#
# COMPACT_ATOMS: atom_id res chain seq x y z
N MET A 1 12.70 -37.89 -9.22
CA MET A 1 11.89 -36.65 -9.10
C MET A 1 12.62 -35.51 -9.80
N ARG A 2 12.06 -34.99 -10.90
CA ARG A 2 12.65 -33.86 -11.63
C ARG A 2 12.49 -32.60 -10.76
N HIS A 3 13.58 -32.09 -10.21
CA HIS A 3 13.61 -30.78 -9.59
C HIS A 3 13.42 -29.76 -10.73
N ARG A 4 12.23 -29.16 -10.83
CA ARG A 4 12.08 -27.95 -11.64
C ARG A 4 12.93 -26.89 -10.97
N ASN A 5 13.91 -26.38 -11.69
CA ASN A 5 14.62 -25.17 -11.29
C ASN A 5 13.59 -24.05 -11.20
N TYR A 6 13.14 -23.72 -9.98
CA TYR A 6 12.35 -22.54 -9.74
C TYR A 6 13.28 -21.34 -9.96
N VAL A 7 13.00 -20.54 -10.97
CA VAL A 7 13.70 -19.28 -11.21
C VAL A 7 12.91 -18.21 -10.46
N PRO A 8 13.43 -17.65 -9.35
CA PRO A 8 12.72 -16.63 -8.59
C PRO A 8 12.43 -15.42 -9.48
N LYS A 9 11.19 -14.95 -9.50
CA LYS A 9 10.86 -13.73 -10.24
C LYS A 9 11.47 -12.54 -9.53
N LYS A 10 12.35 -11.83 -10.23
CA LYS A 10 12.94 -10.58 -9.76
C LYS A 10 11.93 -9.45 -9.95
N PHE A 11 11.64 -8.69 -8.90
CA PHE A 11 10.78 -7.51 -8.98
C PHE A 11 11.46 -6.30 -8.34
N TYR A 12 11.13 -5.11 -8.83
CA TYR A 12 11.74 -3.87 -8.41
C TYR A 12 11.12 -3.36 -7.10
N CYS A 13 11.97 -3.01 -6.14
CA CYS A 13 11.53 -2.53 -4.82
C CYS A 13 11.82 -1.04 -4.58
N GLY A 14 12.66 -0.42 -5.39
CA GLY A 14 13.00 0.99 -5.24
C GLY A 14 14.45 1.29 -5.59
N ARG A 15 14.95 2.45 -5.17
CA ARG A 15 16.32 2.92 -5.45
C ARG A 15 16.95 3.45 -4.16
N SER A 16 18.21 3.08 -3.90
CA SER A 16 19.00 3.60 -2.78
C SER A 16 20.43 3.87 -3.22
N SER A 17 20.98 5.02 -2.84
CA SER A 17 22.35 5.46 -3.19
C SER A 17 22.72 5.31 -4.67
N GLY A 18 21.77 5.57 -5.59
CA GLY A 18 22.01 5.45 -7.03
C GLY A 18 21.88 4.02 -7.59
N HIS A 19 21.55 3.03 -6.78
CA HIS A 19 21.38 1.64 -7.19
C HIS A 19 19.92 1.21 -7.14
N ASN A 20 19.49 0.43 -8.13
CA ASN A 20 18.16 -0.19 -8.14
C ASN A 20 18.16 -1.35 -7.14
N ILE A 21 17.21 -1.33 -6.22
CA ILE A 21 16.93 -2.40 -5.27
C ILE A 21 15.90 -3.31 -5.90
N TYR A 22 16.22 -4.60 -5.93
CA TYR A 22 15.33 -5.63 -6.40
C TYR A 22 15.14 -6.67 -5.33
N ASN A 23 14.05 -7.39 -5.47
CA ASN A 23 13.70 -8.50 -4.64
C ASN A 23 13.34 -9.72 -5.50
N PHE A 24 13.40 -10.90 -4.93
CA PHE A 24 13.03 -12.17 -5.52
C PHE A 24 11.76 -12.68 -4.86
N GLU A 25 10.77 -13.05 -5.65
CA GLU A 25 9.59 -13.76 -5.16
C GLU A 25 10.01 -15.20 -4.81
N VAL A 26 9.68 -15.63 -3.59
CA VAL A 26 9.93 -16.97 -3.08
C VAL A 26 8.59 -17.57 -2.64
N GLU A 27 8.26 -18.76 -3.13
CA GLU A 27 7.02 -19.44 -2.77
C GLU A 27 7.01 -19.84 -1.29
N GLY A 28 5.98 -19.41 -0.56
CA GLY A 28 5.62 -19.91 0.78
C GLY A 28 6.41 -19.34 1.97
N PHE A 29 7.66 -18.88 1.79
CA PHE A 29 8.48 -18.34 2.88
C PHE A 29 9.23 -17.07 2.49
N HIS A 30 9.04 -15.98 3.24
CA HIS A 30 9.74 -14.70 3.06
C HIS A 30 11.17 -14.71 3.64
N THR A 31 11.86 -15.83 3.57
CA THR A 31 13.20 -15.99 4.14
C THR A 31 14.05 -16.82 3.20
N TYR A 32 15.21 -16.31 2.79
CA TYR A 32 16.17 -17.05 1.99
C TYR A 32 17.58 -16.92 2.57
N PHE A 33 18.37 -17.95 2.33
CA PHE A 33 19.76 -18.04 2.75
C PHE A 33 20.65 -17.41 1.68
N VAL A 34 21.52 -16.47 2.06
CA VAL A 34 22.47 -15.83 1.14
C VAL A 34 23.89 -16.29 1.45
N SER A 35 24.40 -17.18 0.59
CA SER A 35 25.78 -17.67 0.58
C SER A 35 26.24 -18.33 1.88
N ASP A 36 27.45 -18.89 1.87
CA ASP A 36 28.07 -19.51 3.05
C ASP A 36 28.35 -18.53 4.19
N LEU A 37 28.06 -17.23 4.00
CA LEU A 37 28.15 -16.18 5.01
C LEU A 37 27.07 -16.26 6.10
N GLY A 38 26.06 -17.12 5.96
CA GLY A 38 25.09 -17.37 7.03
C GLY A 38 24.06 -16.25 7.24
N VAL A 39 23.84 -15.38 6.24
CA VAL A 39 22.93 -14.23 6.37
C VAL A 39 21.50 -14.64 6.06
N LEU A 40 20.60 -14.36 7.00
CA LEU A 40 19.16 -14.55 6.87
C LEU A 40 18.52 -13.23 6.43
N VAL A 41 17.92 -13.20 5.24
CA VAL A 41 17.25 -12.00 4.72
C VAL A 41 15.74 -12.16 4.85
N HIS A 42 15.10 -11.28 5.63
CA HIS A 42 13.65 -11.16 5.69
C HIS A 42 13.16 -10.39 4.49
N ASN A 43 12.36 -11.07 3.70
CA ASN A 43 12.00 -10.63 2.38
C ASN A 43 10.62 -9.98 2.33
N THR A 44 10.42 -8.96 3.16
CA THR A 44 9.21 -8.14 3.12
C THR A 44 9.51 -6.90 2.30
N CYS A 45 8.74 -6.72 1.23
CA CYS A 45 8.48 -5.36 0.80
C CYS A 45 7.59 -4.76 1.88
N ASP A 46 8.09 -3.80 2.64
CA ASP A 46 7.33 -3.09 3.66
C ASP A 46 6.18 -2.37 2.98
N ARG A 47 5.09 -3.09 2.67
CA ARG A 47 3.83 -2.54 2.18
C ARG A 47 3.07 -2.05 3.40
N ASP A 48 3.62 -1.02 4.01
CA ASP A 48 3.13 -0.46 5.25
C ASP A 48 2.06 0.60 5.03
N ILE A 49 1.66 0.90 3.78
CA ILE A 49 0.57 1.83 3.49
C ILE A 49 -0.67 1.06 3.06
N ASN A 50 -1.74 1.19 3.85
CA ASN A 50 -2.98 0.44 3.70
C ASN A 50 -4.17 1.36 3.38
N ARG A 51 -4.92 1.04 2.31
CA ARG A 51 -6.13 1.74 1.85
C ARG A 51 -7.35 0.82 1.95
N ILE A 52 -8.32 1.21 2.77
CA ILE A 52 -9.62 0.51 2.90
C ILE A 52 -10.42 0.59 1.60
N GLY A 53 -10.99 -0.51 1.12
CA GLY A 53 -11.72 -0.59 -0.16
C GLY A 53 -10.84 -0.89 -1.37
N GLY A 54 -9.57 -1.25 -1.17
CA GLY A 54 -8.65 -1.61 -2.26
C GLY A 54 -7.94 -0.43 -2.94
N GLY A 55 -7.08 -0.76 -3.90
CA GLY A 55 -6.30 0.18 -4.70
C GLY A 55 -6.92 0.54 -6.04
N SER A 56 -8.17 0.15 -6.32
CA SER A 56 -8.81 0.41 -7.61
C SER A 56 -8.94 1.92 -7.90
N PRO A 57 -8.88 2.36 -9.17
CA PRO A 57 -8.96 3.78 -9.51
C PRO A 57 -10.21 4.46 -8.93
N ASP A 58 -11.35 3.76 -8.91
CA ASP A 58 -12.59 4.29 -8.33
C ASP A 58 -12.52 4.54 -6.82
N ASN A 59 -11.80 3.71 -6.06
CA ASN A 59 -11.58 3.94 -4.63
C ASN A 59 -10.48 4.99 -4.36
N LEU A 60 -9.63 5.28 -5.34
CA LEU A 60 -8.57 6.29 -5.27
C LEU A 60 -9.01 7.69 -5.75
N LYS A 61 -10.19 7.82 -6.39
CA LYS A 61 -10.78 9.12 -6.74
C LYS A 61 -11.12 9.94 -5.50
N LEU A 62 -10.86 11.24 -5.57
CA LEU A 62 -11.26 12.17 -4.50
C LEU A 62 -12.78 12.34 -4.45
N LYS A 63 -13.34 12.07 -3.28
CA LYS A 63 -14.72 12.42 -2.95
C LYS A 63 -14.87 13.93 -2.78
N PRO A 64 -16.07 14.51 -2.93
CA PRO A 64 -16.28 15.95 -2.79
C PRO A 64 -15.81 16.54 -1.45
N ALA A 65 -15.85 15.76 -0.37
CA ALA A 65 -15.32 16.17 0.93
C ALA A 65 -13.78 16.22 0.96
N GLU A 66 -13.11 15.29 0.27
CA GLU A 66 -11.65 15.20 0.21
C GLU A 66 -11.05 16.29 -0.67
N GLN A 67 -11.78 16.73 -1.71
CA GLN A 67 -11.38 17.87 -2.56
C GLN A 67 -11.31 19.20 -1.78
N LYS A 68 -12.06 19.32 -0.68
CA LYS A 68 -12.08 20.53 0.17
C LYS A 68 -10.99 20.54 1.23
N LEU A 69 -10.22 19.46 1.37
CA LEU A 69 -9.11 19.39 2.31
C LEU A 69 -7.93 20.23 1.80
N ASN A 70 -7.08 20.69 2.72
CA ASN A 70 -5.83 21.37 2.40
C ASN A 70 -4.64 20.62 3.01
N PRO A 71 -3.78 19.97 2.21
CA PRO A 71 -3.94 19.69 0.77
C PRO A 71 -5.04 18.64 0.50
N PRO A 72 -5.66 18.63 -0.71
CA PRO A 72 -6.56 17.58 -1.13
C PRO A 72 -5.85 16.23 -1.20
N GLY A 73 -6.54 15.17 -0.78
CA GLY A 73 -5.96 13.84 -0.78
C GLY A 73 -6.84 12.76 -0.17
N ILE A 74 -6.46 11.51 -0.41
CA ILE A 74 -7.16 10.32 0.08
C ILE A 74 -6.52 9.78 1.35
N SER A 75 -7.35 9.18 2.20
CA SER A 75 -6.95 8.59 3.48
C SER A 75 -6.28 7.22 3.34
N VAL A 76 -5.16 7.03 4.02
CA VAL A 76 -4.48 5.73 4.17
C VAL A 76 -3.98 5.54 5.61
N LEU A 77 -3.72 4.30 6.01
CA LEU A 77 -3.14 3.95 7.30
C LEU A 77 -1.72 3.45 7.11
N LYS A 78 -0.76 4.01 7.86
CA LYS A 78 0.63 3.56 7.85
C LYS A 78 0.89 2.49 8.93
N GLY A 79 1.75 1.52 8.62
CA GLY A 79 2.07 0.37 9.45
C GLY A 79 1.00 -0.72 9.44
N GLY A 80 1.38 -1.86 10.03
CA GLY A 80 0.51 -3.03 10.18
C GLY A 80 0.21 -3.76 8.88
N SER A 81 -0.40 -4.93 9.04
CA SER A 81 -0.93 -5.77 7.97
C SER A 81 -2.28 -5.23 7.43
N PRO A 82 -2.69 -5.67 6.23
CA PRO A 82 -4.03 -5.37 5.70
C PRO A 82 -5.16 -5.72 6.69
N ALA A 83 -5.04 -6.87 7.37
CA ALA A 83 -6.00 -7.33 8.36
C ALA A 83 -6.07 -6.40 9.57
N GLU A 84 -4.93 -5.96 10.09
CA GLU A 84 -4.88 -5.00 11.20
C GLU A 84 -5.47 -3.64 10.80
N ALA A 85 -5.23 -3.17 9.57
CA ALA A 85 -5.83 -1.94 9.05
C ALA A 85 -7.37 -2.05 8.98
N ALA A 86 -7.90 -3.17 8.50
CA ALA A 86 -9.34 -3.43 8.48
C ALA A 86 -9.93 -3.46 9.89
N GLN A 87 -9.25 -4.12 10.84
CA GLN A 87 -9.70 -4.18 12.23
C GLN A 87 -9.66 -2.80 12.92
N GLN A 88 -8.62 -2.00 12.65
CA GLN A 88 -8.57 -0.60 13.11
C GLN A 88 -9.79 0.18 12.60
N MET A 89 -10.17 0.02 11.31
CA MET A 89 -11.33 0.67 10.73
C MET A 89 -12.64 0.21 11.41
N LYS A 90 -12.83 -1.10 11.56
CA LYS A 90 -14.01 -1.68 12.24
C LYS A 90 -14.14 -1.16 13.68
N LYS A 91 -13.05 -1.15 14.44
CA LYS A 91 -13.00 -0.67 15.83
C LYS A 91 -13.25 0.84 15.96
N ALA A 92 -12.69 1.64 15.05
CA ALA A 92 -12.84 3.10 15.08
C ALA A 92 -14.26 3.57 14.70
N PHE A 93 -14.97 2.78 13.88
CA PHE A 93 -16.31 3.08 13.41
C PHE A 93 -17.24 1.86 13.54
N PRO A 94 -17.65 1.48 14.76
CA PRO A 94 -18.38 0.23 15.00
C PRO A 94 -19.78 0.16 14.34
N ASN A 95 -20.36 1.30 13.95
CA ASN A 95 -21.71 1.37 13.38
C ASN A 95 -21.72 1.70 11.87
N ALA A 96 -20.56 1.66 11.20
CA ALA A 96 -20.44 2.06 9.80
C ALA A 96 -20.42 0.84 8.87
N ALA A 97 -21.58 0.22 8.63
CA ALA A 97 -21.70 -1.00 7.83
C ALA A 97 -21.04 -0.89 6.44
N GLY A 98 -21.20 0.25 5.75
CA GLY A 98 -20.54 0.48 4.46
C GLY A 98 -19.01 0.55 4.55
N LEU A 99 -18.44 1.06 5.65
CA LEU A 99 -16.99 1.03 5.87
C LEU A 99 -16.50 -0.37 6.23
N HIS A 100 -17.31 -1.16 6.94
CA HIS A 100 -16.97 -2.54 7.26
C HIS A 100 -16.94 -3.41 6.00
N GLU A 101 -17.91 -3.21 5.11
CA GLU A 101 -17.93 -3.89 3.81
C GLU A 101 -16.72 -3.49 2.97
N ALA A 102 -16.42 -2.19 2.88
CA ALA A 102 -15.20 -1.72 2.21
C ALA A 102 -13.91 -2.29 2.85
N ALA A 103 -13.90 -2.54 4.16
CA ALA A 103 -12.76 -3.10 4.87
C ALA A 103 -12.52 -4.60 4.60
N LYS A 104 -13.39 -5.27 3.83
CA LYS A 104 -13.13 -6.62 3.31
C LYS A 104 -12.08 -6.64 2.21
N VAL A 105 -11.77 -5.48 1.61
CA VAL A 105 -10.68 -5.35 0.63
C VAL A 105 -9.75 -4.26 1.12
N VAL A 106 -8.46 -4.57 1.24
CA VAL A 106 -7.45 -3.60 1.65
C VAL A 106 -6.34 -3.60 0.61
N GLY A 107 -6.15 -2.45 -0.02
CA GLY A 107 -5.03 -2.22 -0.94
C GLY A 107 -3.79 -1.85 -0.14
N SER A 108 -2.68 -2.53 -0.39
CA SER A 108 -1.41 -2.27 0.29
C SER A 108 -0.29 -1.88 -0.67
N THR A 109 0.51 -0.90 -0.29
CA THR A 109 1.68 -0.40 -1.03
C THR A 109 2.69 0.19 -0.05
N ASN A 110 3.71 0.90 -0.53
CA ASN A 110 4.68 1.62 0.30
C ASN A 110 4.89 3.05 -0.20
N GLU A 111 5.53 3.90 0.61
CA GLU A 111 5.71 5.32 0.26
C GLU A 111 6.56 5.54 -1.01
N ALA A 112 7.59 4.70 -1.23
CA ALA A 112 8.47 4.85 -2.39
C ALA A 112 7.71 4.60 -3.71
N LEU A 113 6.82 3.61 -3.70
CA LEU A 113 5.98 3.30 -4.84
C LEU A 113 4.93 4.39 -5.10
N ILE A 114 4.29 4.92 -4.04
CA ILE A 114 3.38 6.09 -4.16
C ILE A 114 4.10 7.27 -4.82
N ARG A 115 5.32 7.57 -4.37
CA ARG A 115 6.14 8.65 -4.95
C ARG A 115 6.54 8.38 -6.39
N SER A 116 6.87 7.13 -6.73
CA SER A 116 7.16 6.74 -8.11
C SER A 116 5.96 6.87 -9.05
N ALA A 117 4.72 6.76 -8.53
CA ALA A 117 3.49 7.00 -9.28
C ALA A 117 3.18 8.50 -9.50
N GLY A 118 4.00 9.41 -8.98
CA GLY A 118 3.83 10.86 -9.11
C GLY A 118 3.00 11.51 -8.01
N PHE A 119 2.68 10.77 -6.95
CA PHE A 119 1.98 11.28 -5.76
C PHE A 119 2.97 11.58 -4.64
N ASP A 120 2.49 12.20 -3.57
CA ASP A 120 3.23 12.28 -2.31
C ASP A 120 2.36 11.72 -1.17
N ILE A 121 2.98 11.47 -0.03
CA ILE A 121 2.31 10.98 1.17
C ILE A 121 2.82 11.72 2.39
N MET A 122 1.89 12.18 3.21
CA MET A 122 2.21 12.95 4.42
C MET A 122 1.44 12.45 5.64
N PRO A 123 2.03 12.54 6.85
CA PRO A 123 1.30 12.27 8.09
C PRO A 123 0.09 13.21 8.24
N ALA A 124 -1.05 12.64 8.63
CA ALA A 124 -2.27 13.39 8.88
C ALA A 124 -3.01 12.82 10.11
N PRO A 125 -2.35 12.66 11.27
CA PRO A 125 -2.89 11.91 12.40
C PRO A 125 -4.24 12.47 12.86
N THR A 126 -5.13 11.56 13.28
CA THR A 126 -6.42 11.92 13.88
C THR A 126 -6.55 11.26 15.25
N LYS A 127 -7.53 11.70 16.06
CA LYS A 127 -7.78 11.09 17.38
C LYS A 127 -8.03 9.58 17.31
N LYS A 128 -8.69 9.10 16.24
CA LYS A 128 -9.00 7.66 16.06
C LYS A 128 -7.88 6.89 15.38
N PHE A 129 -7.02 7.59 14.63
CA PHE A 129 -5.95 6.98 13.82
C PHE A 129 -4.67 7.82 13.94
N PRO A 130 -3.82 7.53 14.94
CA PRO A 130 -2.51 8.18 15.09
C PRO A 130 -1.57 7.88 13.92
N ASN A 131 -1.76 6.74 13.25
CA ASN A 131 -1.01 6.32 12.07
C ASN A 131 -1.63 6.77 10.73
N HIS A 132 -2.65 7.63 10.76
CA HIS A 132 -3.29 8.11 9.54
C HIS A 132 -2.35 8.99 8.71
N HIS A 133 -2.30 8.70 7.43
CA HIS A 133 -1.57 9.44 6.42
C HIS A 133 -2.51 9.84 5.28
N ARG A 134 -2.09 10.84 4.50
CA ARG A 134 -2.83 11.31 3.33
C ARG A 134 -1.94 11.20 2.11
N ILE A 135 -2.43 10.54 1.07
CA ILE A 135 -1.83 10.59 -0.27
C ILE A 135 -2.33 11.87 -0.95
N THR A 136 -1.41 12.68 -1.45
CA THR A 136 -1.65 13.96 -2.11
C THR A 136 -0.97 13.96 -3.47
N HIS A 137 -1.27 14.96 -4.29
CA HIS A 137 -0.59 15.14 -5.58
C HIS A 137 -0.08 16.59 -5.69
N PRO A 138 1.09 16.84 -6.32
CA PRO A 138 1.65 18.19 -6.49
C PRO A 138 0.67 19.18 -7.15
N ASN A 139 -0.11 18.72 -8.13
CA ASN A 139 -1.18 19.50 -8.79
C ASN A 139 -2.50 19.60 -7.98
N GLY A 140 -2.47 19.31 -6.67
CA GLY A 140 -3.65 19.28 -5.81
C GLY A 140 -4.72 18.31 -6.31
N GLY A 141 -6.00 18.67 -6.14
CA GLY A 141 -7.12 17.83 -6.56
C GLY A 141 -7.15 17.50 -8.06
N LYS A 142 -6.61 18.37 -8.93
CA LYS A 142 -6.50 18.12 -10.38
C LYS A 142 -5.53 16.98 -10.73
N GLY A 143 -4.67 16.62 -9.78
CA GLY A 143 -3.76 15.49 -9.87
C GLY A 143 -4.43 14.13 -9.73
N PHE A 144 -5.66 14.05 -9.22
CA PHE A 144 -6.44 12.82 -9.10
C PHE A 144 -7.30 12.60 -10.35
N ASN A 145 -6.68 12.71 -11.54
CA ASN A 145 -7.29 12.39 -12.82
C ASN A 145 -7.08 10.91 -13.20
N ASP A 146 -7.82 10.39 -14.17
CA ASP A 146 -7.84 8.95 -14.48
C ASP A 146 -6.45 8.38 -14.86
N GLU A 147 -5.62 9.14 -15.59
CA GLU A 147 -4.27 8.72 -15.97
C GLU A 147 -3.36 8.55 -14.74
N ASN A 148 -3.37 9.54 -13.84
CA ASN A 148 -2.60 9.48 -12.61
C ASN A 148 -3.11 8.39 -11.66
N LEU A 149 -4.43 8.22 -11.59
CA LEU A 149 -5.05 7.18 -10.76
C LEU A 149 -4.77 5.78 -11.27
N SER A 150 -4.66 5.58 -12.59
CA SER A 150 -4.20 4.30 -13.16
C SER A 150 -2.79 3.97 -12.66
N ARG A 151 -1.85 4.92 -12.76
CA ARG A 151 -0.47 4.74 -12.29
C ARG A 151 -0.39 4.49 -10.79
N LEU A 152 -1.22 5.17 -10.01
CA LEU A 152 -1.30 4.95 -8.57
C LEU A 152 -1.90 3.57 -8.26
N SER A 153 -2.96 3.17 -8.95
CA SER A 153 -3.60 1.85 -8.79
C SER A 153 -2.63 0.72 -9.07
N ASP A 154 -1.77 0.85 -10.09
CA ASP A 154 -0.79 -0.18 -10.48
C ASP A 154 0.23 -0.51 -9.37
N VAL A 155 0.43 0.42 -8.42
CA VAL A 155 1.36 0.20 -7.30
C VAL A 155 0.69 -0.32 -6.03
N PHE A 156 -0.62 -0.52 -6.03
CA PHE A 156 -1.34 -1.19 -4.94
C PHE A 156 -1.50 -2.69 -5.21
N THR A 157 -1.51 -3.47 -4.14
CA THR A 157 -1.93 -4.88 -4.18
C THR A 157 -3.09 -5.09 -3.22
N ASP A 158 -4.20 -5.59 -3.74
CA ASP A 158 -5.39 -5.83 -2.95
C ASP A 158 -5.33 -7.17 -2.22
N THR A 159 -5.55 -7.12 -0.91
CA THR A 159 -5.83 -8.29 -0.08
C THR A 159 -7.32 -8.35 0.20
N ARG A 160 -7.96 -9.47 -0.14
CA ARG A 160 -9.33 -9.76 0.30
C ARG A 160 -9.29 -10.47 1.65
N LEU A 161 -10.02 -9.94 2.61
CA LEU A 161 -10.17 -10.49 3.95
C LEU A 161 -11.50 -11.22 4.01
N GLU A 162 -11.45 -12.51 4.34
CA GLU A 162 -12.63 -13.30 4.64
C GLU A 162 -13.15 -12.93 6.04
N ASP A 163 -14.45 -13.12 6.25
CA ASP A 163 -15.14 -12.78 7.51
C ASP A 163 -14.84 -13.78 8.64
#